data_AF-A0A7C7DM02-F1
#
_entry.id   AF-A0A7C7DM02-F1
#
_cell.length_a   1.000
_cell.length_b   1.000
_cell.length_c   1.000
_cell.angle_alpha   90.00
_cell.angle_beta   90.00
_cell.angle_gamma   90.00
#
_symmetry.space_group_name_H-M   'P 1'
#
loop_
_entity.id
_entity.type
_entity.pdbx_description
1 polymer ?
#
loop_
_entity_poly.entity_id
_entity_poly.type
_entity_poly.pdbx_seq_one_letter_code
_entity_poly.pdbx_strand_id
1 'polypeptide(L)' 'MANEKPRKIAVLMGGRSSEREISLKTGRQVSQALLEKGYEIKQIDPAGDLIDELQGFQPDVVF' A
#
# COMPACT_ATOMS: atom_id res chain seq x y z
N MET A 1 -3.10 -25.61 -6.20
CA MET A 1 -1.95 -24.74 -5.88
C MET A 1 -2.40 -23.92 -4.68
N ALA A 2 -1.65 -23.98 -3.57
CA ALA A 2 -2.17 -23.61 -2.26
C ALA A 2 -2.59 -22.14 -2.19
N ASN A 3 -3.76 -21.93 -1.59
CA ASN A 3 -4.40 -20.67 -1.24
C ASN A 3 -3.61 -19.97 -0.13
N GLU A 4 -2.35 -19.58 -0.40
CA GLU A 4 -1.56 -18.81 0.56
C GLU A 4 -2.07 -17.37 0.61
N LYS A 5 -2.33 -16.86 1.82
CA LYS A 5 -2.75 -15.48 2.01
C LYS A 5 -1.69 -14.55 1.38
N PRO A 6 -2.11 -13.46 0.69
CA PRO A 6 -1.18 -12.49 0.16
C PRO A 6 -0.26 -12.04 1.30
N ARG A 7 1.05 -12.19 1.10
CA ARG A 7 2.03 -11.85 2.13
C ARG A 7 2.50 -10.41 1.96
N LYS A 8 2.50 -9.89 0.74
CA LYS A 8 2.96 -8.53 0.40
C LYS A 8 1.81 -7.68 -0.12
N ILE A 9 1.54 -6.55 0.55
CA ILE A 9 0.47 -5.63 0.17
C ILE A 9 1.05 -4.23 -0.01
N ALA A 10 0.82 -3.62 -1.18
CA ALA A 10 1.10 -2.21 -1.36
C ALA A 10 -0.14 -1.41 -0.96
N VAL A 11 0.04 -0.37 -0.15
CA VAL A 11 -1.03 0.56 0.24
C VAL A 11 -0.82 1.87 -0.50
N LEU A 12 -1.73 2.21 -1.42
CA LEU A 12 -1.71 3.49 -2.13
C LEU A 12 -2.33 4.57 -1.26
N MET A 13 -1.58 5.65 -1.05
CA MET A 13 -2.02 6.74 -0.19
C MET A 13 -1.38 8.06 -0.59
N GLY A 14 -2.14 9.15 -0.50
CA GLY A 14 -1.72 10.47 -0.97
C GLY A 14 -2.32 10.81 -2.33
N GLY A 15 -1.49 10.92 -3.36
CA GLY A 15 -1.89 11.39 -4.69
C GLY A 15 -1.86 12.91 -4.84
N ARG A 16 -2.34 13.38 -6.01
CA ARG A 16 -2.31 14.79 -6.43
C ARG A 16 -3.64 15.54 -6.22
N SER A 17 -4.64 14.90 -5.65
CA SER A 17 -5.96 15.52 -5.41
C SER A 17 -5.94 16.43 -4.18
N SER A 18 -6.96 17.28 -4.05
CA SER A 18 -7.20 18.07 -2.83
C SER A 18 -7.48 17.22 -1.60
N GLU A 19 -7.82 15.94 -1.76
CA GLU A 19 -8.09 14.99 -0.68
C GLU A 19 -6.81 14.28 -0.19
N ARG A 20 -5.63 14.67 -0.67
CA ARG A 20 -4.34 14.05 -0.33
C ARG A 20 -4.17 13.78 1.17
N GLU A 21 -4.41 14.78 2.02
CA GLU A 21 -4.24 14.63 3.47
C GLU A 21 -5.20 13.60 4.08
N ILE A 22 -6.42 13.50 3.52
CA ILE A 22 -7.41 12.51 3.91
C ILE A 22 -6.93 11.11 3.49
N SER A 23 -6.44 10.97 2.25
CA SER A 23 -5.88 9.71 1.74
C SER A 23 -4.66 9.26 2.58
N LEU A 24 -3.75 10.18 2.92
CA LEU A 24 -2.60 9.89 3.78
C LEU A 24 -3.04 9.44 5.18
N LYS A 25 -4.04 10.09 5.79
CA LYS A 25 -4.54 9.71 7.11
C LYS A 25 -5.18 8.32 7.09
N THR A 26 -6.00 8.02 6.08
CA THR A 26 -6.66 6.72 5.94
C THR A 26 -5.64 5.63 5.63
N GLY A 27 -4.73 5.86 4.69
CA GLY A 27 -3.67 4.93 4.31
C GLY A 27 -2.76 4.52 5.47
N ARG A 28 -2.37 5.47 6.34
CA ARG A 28 -1.59 5.16 7.56
C ARG A 28 -2.32 4.19 8.50
N GLN A 29 -3.61 4.41 8.72
CA GLN A 29 -4.42 3.56 9.59
C GLN A 29 -4.59 2.15 9.01
N VAL A 30 -4.83 2.05 7.70
CA VAL A 30 -4.91 0.76 7.00
C VAL A 30 -3.56 0.03 7.06
N SER A 31 -2.46 0.73 6.74
CA SER A 31 -1.12 0.15 6.78
C SER A 31 -0.77 -0.37 8.16
N GLN A 32 -1.10 0.36 9.23
CA GLN A 32 -0.88 -0.08 10.61
C GLN A 32 -1.69 -1.34 10.94
N ALA A 33 -2.98 -1.36 10.59
CA ALA A 33 -3.85 -2.52 10.84
C ALA A 33 -3.41 -3.77 10.08
N LEU A 34 -2.87 -3.62 8.87
CA LEU A 34 -2.32 -4.73 8.08
C LEU A 34 -0.98 -5.20 8.65
N LEU A 35 -0.11 -4.29 9.06
CA LEU A 35 1.15 -4.63 9.72
C LEU A 35 0.92 -5.43 11.00
N GLU A 36 -0.04 -5.02 11.84
CA GLU A 36 -0.44 -5.73 13.06
C GLU A 36 -0.99 -7.15 12.79
N LYS A 37 -1.50 -7.39 11.57
CA LYS A 37 -1.95 -8.72 11.12
C LYS A 37 -0.83 -9.58 10.54
N GLY A 38 0.40 -9.07 10.49
CA GLY A 38 1.58 -9.80 10.05
C GLY A 38 1.82 -9.80 8.54
N TYR A 39 1.23 -8.86 7.79
CA TYR A 39 1.51 -8.67 6.38
C TYR A 39 2.79 -7.83 6.17
N GLU A 40 3.52 -8.09 5.09
CA GLU A 40 4.59 -7.22 4.60
C GLU A 40 3.97 -6.07 3.82
N ILE A 41 4.18 -4.84 4.27
CA ILE A 41 3.50 -3.66 3.72
C ILE A 41 4.50 -2.66 3.15
N LYS A 42 4.16 -2.09 2.00
CA LYS A 42 4.79 -0.86 1.49
C LYS A 42 3.73 0.21 1.24
N GLN A 43 3.90 1.36 1.87
CA GLN A 43 3.10 2.56 1.57
C GLN A 43 3.69 3.23 0.31
N ILE A 44 2.86 3.51 -0.69
CA ILE A 44 3.30 4.11 -1.96
C ILE A 44 2.42 5.32 -2.26
N ASP A 45 3.05 6.44 -2.58
CA ASP A 45 2.33 7.63 -3.01
C ASP A 45 2.23 7.68 -4.54
N PRO A 46 1.02 7.57 -5.12
CA PRO A 46 0.86 7.58 -6.58
C PRO A 46 1.21 8.94 -7.22
N ALA A 47 1.48 9.99 -6.44
CA ALA A 47 1.99 11.25 -6.96
C ALA A 47 3.48 11.18 -7.38
N GLY A 48 4.25 10.23 -6.82
CA GLY A 48 5.66 9.97 -7.09
C GLY A 48 5.88 8.86 -8.13
N ASP A 49 6.92 8.05 -7.94
CA ASP A 49 7.36 7.01 -8.89
C ASP A 49 6.60 5.68 -8.74
N LEU A 50 5.27 5.74 -8.85
CA LEU A 50 4.35 4.62 -8.60
C LEU A 50 4.77 3.30 -9.28
N ILE A 51 5.15 3.36 -10.56
CA ILE A 51 5.44 2.17 -11.35
C ILE A 51 6.72 1.49 -10.86
N ASP A 52 7.79 2.26 -10.67
CA ASP A 52 9.07 1.74 -10.19
C ASP A 52 8.94 1.19 -8.77
N GLU A 53 8.15 1.85 -7.93
CA GLU A 53 7.89 1.40 -6.57
C GLU A 53 7.12 0.08 -6.51
N LEU A 54 6.12 -0.10 -7.39
CA LEU A 54 5.36 -1.35 -7.50
C LEU A 54 6.20 -2.47 -8.12
N GLN A 55 6.99 -2.17 -9.15
CA GLN A 55 7.90 -3.15 -9.77
C GLN A 55 9.01 -3.59 -8.82
N GLY A 56 9.55 -2.68 -8.01
CA GLY A 56 10.56 -3.01 -7.01
C GLY A 56 9.98 -3.80 -5.82
N PHE A 57 8.75 -3.50 -5.41
CA PHE A 57 8.13 -4.18 -4.27
C PHE A 57 7.47 -5.51 -4.63
N GLN A 58 6.95 -5.66 -5.84
CA GLN A 58 6.22 -6.84 -6.32
C GLN A 58 5.13 -7.30 -5.32
N PRO A 59 4.12 -6.45 -5.05
CA PRO A 59 3.04 -6.83 -4.14
C PRO A 59 2.15 -7.91 -4.75
N ASP A 60 1.58 -8.76 -3.89
CA ASP A 60 0.56 -9.73 -4.31
C ASP A 60 -0.77 -9.04 -4.62
N VAL A 61 -1.07 -7.98 -3.85
CA VAL A 61 -2.28 -7.16 -3.97
C VAL A 61 -1.99 -5.69 -3.64
N VAL A 62 -2.82 -4.80 -4.17
CA VAL A 62 -2.78 -3.36 -3.90
C VAL A 62 -4.06 -2.97 -3.18
N PHE A 63 -3.92 -2.21 -2.10
CA PHE A 63 -5.00 -1.60 -1.33
C PHE A 63 -5.01 -0.09 -1.57
#